data_AF-A0A5E6NJS6-F1
#
_entry.id   AF-A0A5E6NJS6-F1
#
_cell.length_a   1.000
_cell.length_b   1.000
_cell.length_c   1.000
_cell.angle_alpha   90.00
_cell.angle_beta   90.00
_cell.angle_gamma   90.00
#
_symmetry.space_group_name_H-M   'P 1'
#
loop_
_entity.id
_entity.type
_entity.pdbx_description
1 polymer ?
#
loop_
_entity_poly.entity_id
_entity_poly.type
_entity_poly.pdbx_seq_one_letter_code
_entity_poly.pdbx_strand_id
1 'polypeptide(L)' 'MQKYTQLTCEQRYHIYLLNKQGYNQTFIAKSMGRNKSTISRDYLAILAKEAIAISKQQAC' A
#
# COMPACT_ATOMS: atom_id res chain seq x y z
N MET A 1 14.36 0.78 -20.18
CA MET A 1 13.14 0.69 -19.33
C MET A 1 13.48 -0.14 -18.10
N GLN A 2 13.37 0.41 -16.89
CA GLN A 2 13.40 -0.44 -15.69
C GLN A 2 12.18 -1.35 -15.74
N LYS A 3 12.38 -2.68 -15.73
CA LYS A 3 11.29 -3.65 -15.76
C LYS A 3 10.35 -3.37 -14.60
N TYR A 4 9.11 -3.01 -14.91
CA TYR A 4 8.07 -2.81 -13.90
C TYR A 4 7.76 -4.16 -13.28
N THR A 5 8.23 -4.38 -12.04
CA THR A 5 7.86 -5.55 -11.27
C THR A 5 6.60 -5.20 -10.49
N GLN A 6 5.49 -5.86 -10.82
CA GLN A 6 4.28 -5.80 -10.00
C GLN A 6 4.61 -6.31 -8.58
N LEU A 7 4.03 -5.66 -7.56
CA LEU A 7 4.16 -6.14 -6.19
C LEU A 7 3.45 -7.50 -6.06
N THR A 8 4.05 -8.42 -5.31
CA THR A 8 3.39 -9.69 -4.95
C THR A 8 2.27 -9.45 -3.94
N CYS A 9 1.42 -10.47 -3.71
CA CYS A 9 0.36 -10.36 -2.71
C CYS A 9 0.91 -10.08 -1.30
N GLU A 10 1.99 -10.76 -0.93
CA GLU A 10 2.70 -10.55 0.34
C GLU A 10 3.24 -9.13 0.47
N GLN A 11 3.83 -8.60 -0.59
CA GLN A 11 4.36 -7.25 -0.62
C GLN A 11 3.25 -6.20 -0.44
N ARG A 12 2.09 -6.40 -1.08
CA ARG A 12 0.92 -5.54 -0.88
C ARG A 12 0.38 -5.63 0.55
N TYR A 13 0.36 -6.83 1.13
CA TYR A 13 -0.06 -7.01 2.53
C TYR A 13 0.90 -6.34 3.52
N HIS A 14 2.21 -6.40 3.25
CA HIS A 14 3.22 -5.71 4.04
C HIS A 14 3.04 -4.18 4.00
N ILE A 15 2.76 -3.62 2.82
CA ILE A 15 2.43 -2.18 2.66
C ILE A 15 1.18 -1.82 3.46
N TYR A 16 0.15 -2.65 3.40
CA TYR A 16 -1.10 -2.47 4.15
C TYR A 16 -0.85 -2.41 5.67
N LEU A 17 -0.08 -3.33 6.22
CA LEU A 17 0.25 -3.33 7.66
C LEU A 17 1.01 -2.07 8.08
N LEU A 18 2.03 -1.68 7.31
CA LEU A 18 2.81 -0.47 7.60
C LEU A 18 1.97 0.81 7.48
N ASN A 19 1.06 0.86 6.51
CA ASN A 19 0.11 1.97 6.37
C ASN A 19 -0.81 2.06 7.58
N LYS A 20 -1.36 0.93 8.03
CA LYS A 20 -2.22 0.85 9.22
C LYS A 20 -1.50 1.28 10.50
N GLN A 21 -0.19 1.11 10.56
CA GLN A 21 0.67 1.59 11.65
C GLN A 21 1.02 3.08 11.54
N GLY A 22 0.60 3.78 10.47
CA GLY A 22 0.83 5.21 10.27
C GLY A 22 2.17 5.55 9.60
N TYR A 23 2.88 4.58 9.03
CA TYR A 23 4.14 4.85 8.33
C TYR A 23 3.90 5.53 6.97
N ASN A 24 4.76 6.49 6.65
CA ASN A 24 4.69 7.18 5.37
C ASN A 24 5.24 6.32 4.20
N GLN A 25 4.79 6.62 2.98
CA GLN A 25 5.16 5.85 1.79
C GLN A 25 6.68 5.82 1.53
N THR A 26 7.41 6.87 1.93
CA THR A 26 8.88 6.93 1.79
C THR A 26 9.56 5.91 2.69
N PHE A 27 9.08 5.76 3.92
CA PHE A 27 9.57 4.76 4.86
C PHE A 27 9.28 3.34 4.35
N ILE A 28 8.05 3.10 3.89
CA ILE A 28 7.63 1.81 3.32
C ILE A 28 8.47 1.44 2.08
N ALA A 29 8.74 2.41 1.21
CA ALA A 29 9.58 2.20 0.03
C ALA A 29 11.01 1.81 0.42
N LYS A 30 11.59 2.50 1.41
CA LYS A 30 12.93 2.20 1.93
C LYS A 30 12.99 0.84 2.62
N SER A 31 12.01 0.49 3.45
CA SER A 31 11.98 -0.78 4.17
C SER A 31 11.88 -1.98 3.23
N MET A 32 11.19 -1.84 2.10
CA MET A 32 11.02 -2.89 1.10
C MET A 32 12.09 -2.87 0.00
N GLY A 33 13.00 -1.89 -0.02
CA GLY A 33 13.97 -1.71 -1.11
C GLY A 33 13.31 -1.43 -2.46
N ARG A 34 12.16 -0.74 -2.47
CA ARG A 34 11.37 -0.44 -3.67
C ARG A 34 11.38 1.04 -4.00
N ASN A 35 11.14 1.35 -5.27
CA ASN A 35 10.93 2.72 -5.71
C ASN A 35 9.63 3.29 -5.15
N LYS A 36 9.66 4.54 -4.70
CA LYS A 36 8.48 5.28 -4.21
C LYS A 36 7.32 5.26 -5.22
N SER A 37 7.63 5.34 -6.52
CA SER A 37 6.64 5.31 -7.60
C SER A 37 5.95 3.95 -7.78
N THR A 38 6.56 2.85 -7.35
CA THR A 38 5.91 1.53 -7.30
C THR A 38 4.93 1.47 -6.13
N ILE A 39 5.37 1.90 -4.94
CA ILE A 39 4.51 1.97 -3.76
C ILE A 39 3.31 2.88 -4.02
N SER A 40 3.50 4.08 -4.56
CA SER A 40 2.42 5.04 -4.82
C SER A 40 1.33 4.51 -5.77
N ARG A 41 1.70 3.67 -6.75
CA ARG A 41 0.75 3.07 -7.69
C ARG A 41 -0.09 1.97 -7.06
N ASP A 42 0.54 1.07 -6.32
CA ASP A 42 -0.17 -0.01 -5.61
C ASP A 42 -0.92 0.50 -4.38
N TYR A 43 -0.45 1.57 -3.74
CA TYR A 43 -1.14 2.25 -2.64
C TYR A 43 -2.53 2.74 -3.05
N LEU A 44 -2.65 3.29 -4.27
CA LEU A 44 -3.95 3.68 -4.84
C LEU A 44 -4.91 2.49 -4.97
N ALA A 45 -4.39 1.31 -5.34
CA ALA A 45 -5.19 0.09 -5.49
C ALA A 45 -5.53 -0.58 -4.13
N ILE A 46 -4.64 -0.49 -3.14
CA ILE A 46 -4.85 -1.07 -1.80
C ILE A 46 -5.83 -0.22 -0.98
N LEU A 47 -5.68 1.11 -0.98
CA LEU A 47 -6.56 2.02 -0.21
C LEU A 47 -8.01 2.00 -0.66
N ALA A 48 -8.28 1.72 -1.94
CA ALA A 48 -9.64 1.57 -2.44
C ALA A 48 -10.42 0.48 -1.70
N LYS A 49 -9.74 -0.54 -1.15
CA LYS A 49 -10.37 -1.59 -0.34
C LYS A 49 -10.65 -1.16 1.10
N GLU A 50 -9.81 -0.30 1.69
CA GLU A 50 -10.01 0.22 3.05
C GLU A 50 -11.12 1.26 3.15
N ALA A 51 -11.26 2.14 2.16
CA ALA A 51 -12.36 3.12 2.12
C ALA A 51 -13.75 2.43 2.11
N ILE A 52 -13.85 1.28 1.46
CA ILE A 52 -15.08 0.45 1.42
C ILE A 52 -15.31 -0.26 2.76
N ALA A 53 -14.25 -0.63 3.48
CA ALA A 53 -14.37 -1.29 4.79
C ALA A 53 -14.74 -0.29 5.91
N ILE A 54 -14.13 0.90 5.91
CA ILE A 54 -14.39 1.94 6.93
C ILE A 54 -15.80 2.54 6.78
N SER A 55 -16.27 2.77 5.55
CA SER A 55 -17.63 3.28 5.29
C SER A 55 -18.75 2.34 5.73
N LYS A 56 -18.51 1.02 5.77
CA LYS A 56 -19.47 0.04 6.30
C LYS A 56 -19.57 0.05 7.83
N GLN A 57 -18.53 0.48 8.53
CA GLN A 57 -18.49 0.51 10.00
C GLN A 57 -19.21 1.75 10.59
N GLN A 58 -19.36 2.82 9.80
CA GLN A 58 -19.99 4.09 10.20
C GLN A 58 -21.49 4.17 9.83
N ALA A 59 -22.05 3.12 9.22
CA ALA A 59 -23.47 2.99 8.91
C ALA A 59 -24.25 2.19 9.98
N CYS A 60 -23.65 1.99 11.16
CA CYS A 60 -24.31 1.51 12.36
C CYS A 60 -24.66 2.70 13.26
#